data_AF-A0A3S1HH46-F1
#
_entry.id   AF-A0A3S1HH46-F1
#
_cell.length_a   1.000
_cell.length_b   1.000
_cell.length_c   1.000
_cell.angle_alpha   90.00
_cell.angle_beta   90.00
_cell.angle_gamma   90.00
#
_symmetry.space_group_name_H-M   'P 1'
#
loop_
_entity.id
_entity.type
_entity.pdbx_description
1 polymer ?
#
loop_
_entity_poly.entity_id
_entity_poly.type
_entity_poly.pdbx_seq_one_letter_code
_entity_poly.pdbx_strand_id
1 'polypeptide(L)'
;MTTPVTLTRAQKAAAILVAMGKPSASRLLKFFKQEELKALIEGARLLRTIPQSDLERIVAEFEAEFTEGAGLLDSADRMDTILNESLSPEEMSAIMGDKKFEVAPEGPPPIWPELEKLEPARLGAFLAGEHPQTAAMVLSKLAPQVAANV
;
A
#
# COMPACT_ATOMS: atom_id res chain seq x y z
N MET A 1 -35.21 19.14 -9.88
CA MET A 1 -34.72 17.75 -10.04
C MET A 1 -33.65 17.77 -11.12
N THR A 2 -32.37 17.80 -10.73
CA THR A 2 -31.24 17.83 -11.67
C THR A 2 -30.88 16.39 -12.02
N THR A 3 -31.04 16.04 -13.30
CA THR A 3 -30.72 14.73 -13.86
C THR A 3 -29.25 14.39 -13.54
N PRO A 4 -28.93 13.18 -13.06
CA PRO A 4 -27.56 12.82 -12.73
C PRO A 4 -26.72 12.87 -14.00
N VAL A 5 -25.69 13.71 -14.02
CA VAL A 5 -24.76 13.77 -15.14
C VAL A 5 -24.02 12.43 -15.18
N THR A 6 -24.29 11.62 -16.21
CA THR A 6 -23.56 10.38 -16.49
C THR A 6 -22.19 10.75 -17.05
N LEU A 7 -21.25 11.03 -16.16
CA LEU A 7 -19.86 11.33 -16.50
C LEU A 7 -19.05 10.05 -16.70
N THR A 8 -18.20 10.03 -17.72
CA THR A 8 -17.20 8.97 -17.93
C THR A 8 -16.13 9.02 -16.84
N ARG A 9 -15.38 7.93 -16.63
CA ARG A 9 -14.26 7.90 -15.66
C ARG A 9 -13.24 9.02 -15.91
N ALA A 10 -12.91 9.29 -17.18
CA ALA A 10 -12.00 10.38 -17.55
C ALA A 10 -12.56 11.77 -17.21
N GLN A 11 -13.87 11.98 -17.36
CA GLN A 11 -14.53 13.23 -16.96
C GLN A 11 -14.56 13.40 -15.44
N LYS A 12 -14.82 12.33 -14.68
CA LYS A 12 -14.76 12.36 -13.21
C LYS A 12 -13.34 12.68 -12.72
N ALA A 13 -12.32 12.05 -13.30
CA ALA A 13 -10.93 12.33 -12.97
C ALA A 13 -10.53 13.77 -13.32
N ALA A 14 -10.95 14.29 -14.48
CA ALA A 14 -10.75 15.69 -14.86
C ALA A 14 -11.43 16.66 -13.88
N ALA A 15 -12.66 16.36 -13.43
CA ALA A 15 -13.38 17.16 -12.44
C ALA A 15 -12.62 17.27 -11.11
N ILE A 16 -12.11 16.14 -10.60
CA ILE A 16 -11.32 16.09 -9.36
C ILE A 16 -10.01 16.88 -9.53
N LEU A 17 -9.30 16.69 -10.64
CA LEU A 17 -8.06 17.43 -10.94
C LEU A 17 -8.28 18.95 -10.99
N VAL A 18 -9.38 19.40 -11.57
CA VAL A 18 -9.74 20.83 -11.61
C VAL A 18 -10.07 21.35 -10.21
N ALA A 19 -10.83 20.59 -9.42
CA ALA A 19 -11.20 20.97 -8.05
C ALA A 19 -9.99 21.08 -7.10
N MET A 20 -8.96 20.25 -7.26
CA MET A 20 -7.72 20.31 -6.47
C MET A 20 -6.81 21.51 -6.80
N GLY A 21 -7.05 22.18 -7.93
CA GLY A 21 -6.28 23.33 -8.36
C GLY A 21 -4.90 23.01 -8.95
N LYS A 22 -4.29 24.02 -9.55
CA LYS A 22 -3.04 23.93 -10.32
C LYS A 22 -1.86 23.25 -9.61
N PRO A 23 -1.50 23.58 -8.35
CA PRO A 23 -0.30 23.01 -7.73
C PRO A 23 -0.43 21.49 -7.53
N SER A 24 -1.55 21.02 -6.98
CA SER A 24 -1.80 19.60 -6.70
C SER A 24 -1.98 18.79 -7.98
N ALA A 25 -2.78 19.30 -8.93
CA ALA A 25 -3.01 18.63 -10.21
C ALA A 25 -1.71 18.48 -11.02
N SER A 26 -0.84 19.50 -11.04
CA SER A 26 0.41 19.46 -11.81
C SER A 26 1.39 18.37 -11.36
N ARG A 27 1.35 18.00 -10.07
CA ARG A 27 2.17 16.91 -9.52
C ARG A 27 1.63 15.56 -9.97
N LEU A 28 0.30 15.40 -9.98
CA LEU A 28 -0.36 14.15 -10.39
C LEU A 28 -0.30 13.91 -11.90
N LEU A 29 -0.41 14.95 -12.72
CA LEU A 29 -0.36 14.84 -14.19
C LEU A 29 0.93 14.19 -14.72
N LYS A 30 2.02 14.21 -13.95
CA LYS A 30 3.31 13.59 -14.31
C LYS A 30 3.28 12.06 -14.29
N PHE A 31 2.31 11.46 -13.59
CA PHE A 31 2.20 10.01 -13.45
C PHE A 31 1.31 9.36 -14.51
N PHE A 32 0.62 10.17 -15.32
CA PHE A 32 -0.25 9.69 -16.38
C PHE A 32 0.52 9.43 -17.68
N LYS A 33 0.12 8.40 -18.42
CA LYS A 33 0.60 8.13 -19.77
C LYS A 33 0.03 9.14 -20.76
N GLN A 34 0.67 9.26 -21.92
CA GLN A 34 0.27 10.22 -22.96
C GLN A 34 -1.18 10.03 -23.44
N GLU A 35 -1.65 8.78 -23.53
CA GLU A 35 -3.01 8.45 -23.93
C GLU A 35 -4.05 8.84 -22.86
N GLU A 36 -3.70 8.65 -21.59
CA GLU A 36 -4.54 9.00 -20.44
C GLU A 36 -4.64 10.52 -20.27
N LEU A 37 -3.52 11.23 -20.49
CA LEU A 37 -3.49 12.69 -20.54
C LEU A 37 -4.41 13.24 -21.64
N LYS A 38 -4.41 12.65 -22.84
CA LYS A 38 -5.33 13.04 -23.92
C LYS A 38 -6.79 12.84 -23.50
N ALA A 39 -7.11 11.69 -22.91
CA ALA A 39 -8.46 11.41 -22.43
C ALA A 39 -8.91 12.38 -21.31
N LEU A 40 -8.01 12.75 -20.40
CA LEU A 40 -8.26 13.75 -19.36
C LEU A 40 -8.49 15.15 -19.94
N ILE A 41 -7.71 15.56 -20.93
CA ILE A 41 -7.84 16.88 -21.57
C ILE A 41 -9.16 16.98 -22.34
N GLU A 42 -9.52 15.95 -23.11
CA GLU A 42 -10.81 15.88 -23.82
C GLU A 42 -11.98 15.83 -22.84
N GLY A 43 -11.84 15.06 -21.75
CA GLY A 43 -12.79 15.04 -20.65
C GLY A 43 -12.97 16.42 -20.00
N ALA A 44 -11.87 17.12 -19.70
CA ALA A 44 -11.87 18.45 -19.11
C ALA A 44 -12.53 19.51 -20.01
N ARG A 45 -12.31 19.45 -21.32
CA ARG A 45 -12.91 20.39 -22.30
C ARG A 45 -14.43 20.28 -22.38
N LEU A 46 -14.97 19.08 -22.16
CA LEU A 46 -16.41 18.84 -22.18
C LEU A 46 -17.10 19.29 -20.88
N LEU A 47 -16.34 19.56 -19.82
CA LEU A 47 -16.83 20.05 -18.54
C LEU A 47 -16.95 21.58 -18.59
N ARG A 48 -18.17 22.08 -18.88
CA ARG A 48 -18.46 23.53 -18.84
C ARG A 48 -18.48 24.06 -17.42
N THR A 49 -19.35 23.49 -16.59
CA THR A 49 -19.56 23.83 -15.19
C THR A 49 -20.14 22.61 -14.49
N ILE A 50 -19.52 22.18 -13.40
CA ILE A 50 -20.03 21.08 -12.58
C ILE A 50 -20.70 21.70 -11.36
N PRO A 51 -21.99 21.40 -11.10
CA PRO A 51 -22.64 21.80 -9.85
C PRO A 51 -21.85 21.26 -8.65
N GLN A 52 -21.76 22.04 -7.57
CA GLN A 52 -21.02 21.61 -6.37
C GLN A 52 -21.55 20.26 -5.82
N SER A 53 -22.86 20.03 -5.86
CA SER A 53 -23.48 18.78 -5.43
C SER A 53 -23.05 17.56 -6.26
N ASP A 54 -22.79 17.74 -7.56
CA ASP A 54 -22.25 16.66 -8.40
C ASP A 54 -20.76 16.42 -8.11
N LEU A 55 -19.99 17.47 -7.82
CA LEU A 55 -18.59 17.34 -7.43
C LEU A 55 -18.45 16.59 -6.10
N GLU A 56 -19.24 16.94 -5.10
CA GLU A 56 -19.27 16.25 -3.79
C GLU A 56 -19.59 14.76 -3.95
N ARG A 57 -20.54 14.42 -4.83
CA ARG A 57 -20.87 13.03 -5.14
C ARG A 57 -19.72 12.28 -5.82
N ILE A 58 -19.01 12.93 -6.75
CA ILE A 58 -17.85 12.33 -7.44
C ILE A 58 -16.70 12.09 -6.45
N VAL A 59 -16.46 13.01 -5.52
CA VAL A 59 -15.44 12.86 -4.48
C VAL A 59 -15.80 11.73 -3.52
N ALA A 60 -17.04 11.65 -3.06
CA ALA A 60 -17.50 10.55 -2.19
C ALA A 60 -17.38 9.17 -2.87
N GLU A 61 -17.69 9.09 -4.17
CA GLU A 61 -17.49 7.87 -4.97
C GLU A 61 -15.99 7.51 -5.06
N PHE A 62 -15.13 8.50 -5.28
CA PHE A 62 -13.68 8.29 -5.30
C PHE A 62 -13.13 7.84 -3.94
N GLU A 63 -13.58 8.43 -2.83
CA GLU A 63 -13.18 8.02 -1.48
C GLU A 63 -13.61 6.57 -1.17
N ALA A 64 -14.82 6.18 -1.59
CA ALA A 64 -15.30 4.82 -1.45
C ALA A 64 -14.45 3.82 -2.27
N GLU A 65 -14.22 4.10 -3.56
CA GLU A 65 -13.36 3.26 -4.42
C GLU A 65 -11.90 3.24 -3.90
N PHE A 66 -11.39 4.35 -3.35
CA PHE A 66 -10.05 4.43 -2.78
C PHE A 66 -9.94 3.62 -1.49
N THR A 67 -10.96 3.64 -0.64
CA THR A 67 -11.00 2.85 0.60
C THR A 67 -11.12 1.35 0.32
N GLU A 68 -11.84 0.98 -0.75
CA GLU A 68 -11.99 -0.40 -1.19
C GLU A 68 -10.72 -0.92 -1.89
N GLY A 69 -10.07 -0.10 -2.73
CA GLY A 69 -8.82 -0.44 -3.43
C GLY A 69 -7.55 -0.35 -2.57
N ALA A 70 -7.55 0.50 -1.53
CA ALA A 70 -6.54 0.54 -0.47
C ALA A 70 -6.95 -0.30 0.75
N GLY A 71 -7.99 -1.14 0.60
CA GLY A 71 -8.60 -1.90 1.67
C GLY A 71 -7.59 -2.73 2.44
N LEU A 72 -7.49 -2.40 3.74
CA LEU A 72 -7.01 -3.24 4.85
C LEU A 72 -5.51 -3.26 5.20
N LEU A 73 -4.60 -2.67 4.42
CA LEU A 73 -3.16 -2.78 4.78
C LEU A 73 -2.62 -1.61 5.63
N ASP A 74 -3.21 -0.42 5.59
CA ASP A 74 -2.46 0.78 5.98
C ASP A 74 -3.07 1.60 7.13
N SER A 75 -4.13 1.14 7.79
CA SER A 75 -4.73 1.91 8.91
C SER A 75 -3.99 1.69 10.22
N ALA A 76 -3.45 0.48 10.47
CA ALA A 76 -2.65 0.19 11.65
C ALA A 76 -1.23 0.76 11.50
N ASP A 77 -0.58 0.49 10.38
CA ASP A 77 0.80 0.96 10.11
C ASP A 77 0.89 2.49 10.03
N ARG A 78 -0.11 3.18 9.46
CA ARG A 78 -0.18 4.66 9.54
C ARG A 78 -0.45 5.16 10.94
N MET A 79 -1.30 4.50 11.73
CA MET A 79 -1.53 4.91 13.12
C MET A 79 -0.24 4.77 13.93
N ASP A 80 0.47 3.65 13.77
CA ASP A 80 1.75 3.41 14.44
C ASP A 80 2.81 4.44 14.00
N THR A 81 2.85 4.80 12.72
CA THR A 81 3.73 5.86 12.21
C THR A 81 3.37 7.23 12.79
N ILE A 82 2.09 7.61 12.80
CA ILE A 82 1.61 8.89 13.35
C ILE A 82 1.89 8.98 14.85
N LEU A 83 1.67 7.88 15.59
CA LEU A 83 1.93 7.81 17.02
C LEU A 83 3.43 7.89 17.33
N ASN A 84 4.28 7.23 16.54
CA ASN A 84 5.74 7.32 16.67
C ASN A 84 6.29 8.72 16.35
N GLU A 85 5.68 9.45 15.41
CA GLU A 85 6.12 10.81 15.06
C GLU A 85 5.63 11.88 16.05
N SER A 86 4.52 11.61 16.76
CA SER A 86 3.85 12.60 17.62
C SER A 86 4.16 12.46 19.11
N LEU A 87 4.64 11.29 19.56
CA LEU A 87 4.85 10.98 20.97
C LEU A 87 6.31 10.64 21.26
N SER A 88 6.78 11.05 22.45
CA SER A 88 8.09 10.64 22.96
C SER A 88 8.10 9.11 23.17
N PRO A 89 9.24 8.42 23.02
CA PRO A 89 9.34 6.97 23.25
C PRO A 89 8.86 6.52 24.63
N GLU A 90 9.00 7.41 25.63
CA GLU A 90 8.57 7.23 27.01
C GLU A 90 7.04 7.28 27.14
N GLU A 91 6.38 8.20 26.42
CA GLU A 91 4.92 8.37 26.41
C GLU A 91 4.23 7.21 25.68
N MET A 92 4.83 6.75 24.58
CA MET A 92 4.39 5.57 23.83
C MET A 92 4.44 4.31 24.69
N SER A 93 5.54 4.12 25.43
CA SER A 93 5.75 2.96 26.31
C SER A 93 4.75 2.92 27.47
N ALA A 94 4.39 4.08 28.01
CA ALA A 94 3.41 4.21 29.08
C ALA A 94 1.97 3.87 28.63
N ILE A 95 1.63 4.19 27.38
CA ILE A 95 0.29 3.92 26.81
C ILE A 95 0.17 2.47 26.32
N MET A 96 1.22 1.94 25.70
CA MET A 96 1.18 0.67 24.96
C MET A 96 1.61 -0.54 25.80
N GLY A 97 2.16 -0.31 27.00
CA GLY A 97 2.43 -1.30 28.06
C GLY A 97 3.34 -2.44 27.65
N ASP A 98 4.65 -2.35 27.94
CA ASP A 98 5.69 -3.40 27.82
C ASP A 98 5.75 -4.23 26.52
N LYS A 99 4.92 -3.94 25.54
CA LYS A 99 4.94 -4.55 24.22
C LYS A 99 6.00 -3.81 23.43
N LYS A 100 7.25 -4.27 23.58
CA LYS A 100 8.38 -3.83 22.78
C LYS A 100 7.95 -3.77 21.32
N PHE A 101 8.05 -2.58 20.76
CA PHE A 101 7.91 -2.34 19.33
C PHE A 101 9.04 -3.13 18.66
N GLU A 102 8.74 -4.34 18.18
CA GLU A 102 9.55 -4.93 17.14
C GLU A 102 9.25 -4.07 15.92
N VAL A 103 10.15 -3.12 15.63
CA VAL A 103 10.15 -2.37 14.38
C VAL A 103 9.97 -3.39 13.27
N ALA A 104 8.80 -3.40 12.64
CA ALA A 104 8.56 -4.26 11.49
C ALA A 104 9.68 -3.95 10.50
N PRO A 105 10.59 -4.90 10.21
CA PRO A 105 11.70 -4.61 9.31
C PRO A 105 11.12 -4.19 7.96
N GLU A 106 11.51 -3.02 7.47
CA GLU A 106 11.18 -2.58 6.11
C GLU A 106 11.67 -3.65 5.12
N GLY A 107 10.74 -4.43 4.58
CA GLY A 107 11.04 -5.50 3.65
C GLY A 107 9.92 -6.55 3.58
N PRO A 108 9.93 -7.41 2.54
CA PRO A 108 9.07 -8.58 2.54
C PRO A 108 9.30 -9.39 3.84
N PRO A 109 8.24 -10.00 4.40
CA PRO A 109 8.38 -10.78 5.63
C PRO A 109 9.51 -11.79 5.47
N PRO A 110 10.31 -12.02 6.53
CA PRO A 110 11.39 -12.99 6.46
C PRO A 110 10.86 -14.30 5.90
N ILE A 111 11.51 -14.85 4.88
CA ILE A 111 11.09 -16.10 4.21
C ILE A 111 11.27 -17.35 5.11
N TRP A 112 12.01 -17.21 6.21
CA TRP A 112 12.39 -18.29 7.12
C TRP A 112 11.20 -19.07 7.71
N PRO A 113 10.12 -18.44 8.20
CA PRO A 113 8.96 -19.15 8.71
C PRO A 113 8.22 -19.96 7.63
N GLU A 114 8.30 -19.56 6.36
CA GLU A 114 7.74 -20.35 5.25
C GLU A 114 8.63 -21.54 4.89
N LEU A 115 9.96 -21.39 5.00
CA LEU A 115 10.91 -22.49 4.83
C LEU A 115 10.74 -23.55 5.92
N GLU A 116 10.44 -23.15 7.16
CA GLU A 116 10.20 -24.07 8.27
C GLU A 116 8.91 -24.92 8.12
N LYS A 117 7.97 -24.49 7.28
CA LYS A 117 6.75 -25.25 6.97
C LYS A 117 6.97 -26.34 5.92
N LEU A 118 8.13 -26.36 5.26
CA LEU A 118 8.44 -27.38 4.26
C LEU A 118 8.84 -28.69 4.93
N GLU A 119 8.52 -29.80 4.27
CA GLU A 119 9.02 -31.12 4.67
C GLU A 119 10.56 -31.12 4.72
N PRO A 120 11.20 -31.48 5.85
CA PRO A 120 12.65 -31.38 6.01
C PRO A 120 13.44 -32.14 4.93
N ALA A 121 12.96 -33.31 4.52
CA ALA A 121 13.57 -34.10 3.45
C ALA A 121 13.61 -33.36 2.09
N ARG A 122 12.60 -32.51 1.81
CA ARG A 122 12.56 -31.70 0.59
C ARG A 122 13.56 -30.54 0.68
N LEU A 123 13.67 -29.92 1.84
CA LEU A 123 14.64 -28.85 2.08
C LEU A 123 16.08 -29.40 2.04
N GLY A 124 16.33 -30.57 2.63
CA GLY A 124 17.62 -31.25 2.60
C GLY A 124 18.05 -31.64 1.19
N ALA A 125 17.13 -32.20 0.39
CA ALA A 125 17.39 -32.51 -1.02
C ALA A 125 17.73 -31.27 -1.86
N PHE A 126 17.09 -30.13 -1.57
CA PHE A 126 17.39 -28.85 -2.22
C PHE A 126 18.78 -28.33 -1.81
N LEU A 127 19.07 -28.29 -0.51
CA LEU A 127 20.34 -27.80 0.02
C LEU A 127 21.54 -28.71 -0.33
N ALA A 128 21.31 -29.99 -0.60
CA ALA A 128 22.35 -30.92 -1.06
C ALA A 128 22.94 -30.53 -2.43
N GLY A 129 22.20 -29.77 -3.25
CA GLY A 129 22.67 -29.23 -4.53
C GLY A 129 23.41 -27.89 -4.41
N GLU A 130 23.43 -27.28 -3.22
CA GLU A 130 23.98 -25.95 -2.98
C GLU A 130 25.41 -25.99 -2.43
N HIS A 131 26.10 -24.85 -2.50
CA HIS A 131 27.44 -24.74 -1.90
C HIS A 131 27.36 -24.92 -0.36
N PRO A 132 28.31 -25.62 0.30
CA PRO A 132 28.25 -25.90 1.74
C PRO A 132 28.08 -24.65 2.61
N GLN A 133 28.69 -23.53 2.21
CA GLN A 133 28.53 -22.25 2.91
C GLN A 133 27.10 -21.70 2.83
N THR A 134 26.42 -21.89 1.69
CA THR A 134 25.03 -21.47 1.50
C THR A 134 24.10 -22.32 2.34
N ALA A 135 24.30 -23.64 2.34
CA ALA A 135 23.55 -24.54 3.20
C ALA A 135 23.73 -24.20 4.69
N ALA A 136 24.97 -23.96 5.13
CA ALA A 136 25.25 -23.53 6.50
C ALA A 136 24.58 -22.20 6.86
N MET A 137 24.60 -21.23 5.95
CA MET A 137 23.92 -19.94 6.15
C MET A 137 22.41 -20.11 6.29
N VAL A 138 21.79 -20.91 5.42
CA VAL A 138 20.34 -21.18 5.49
C VAL A 138 19.97 -21.89 6.79
N LEU A 139 20.70 -22.96 7.15
CA LEU A 139 20.46 -23.70 8.39
C LEU A 139 20.65 -22.84 9.65
N SER A 140 21.58 -21.86 9.61
CA SER A 140 21.80 -20.94 10.74
C SER A 140 20.65 -19.97 11.01
N LYS A 141 19.69 -19.83 10.07
CA LYS A 141 18.53 -18.94 10.16
C LYS A 141 17.23 -19.66 10.53
N LEU A 142 17.23 -20.99 10.58
CA LEU A 142 16.08 -21.80 10.97
C LEU A 142 16.12 -22.11 12.47
N ALA A 143 14.96 -22.44 13.04
CA ALA A 143 14.85 -22.96 14.39
C ALA A 143 15.71 -24.23 14.55
N PRO A 144 16.43 -24.41 15.69
CA PRO A 144 17.33 -25.54 15.89
C PRO A 144 16.69 -26.91 15.65
N GLN A 145 15.42 -27.05 16.02
CA GLN A 145 14.63 -28.28 15.86
C GLN A 145 14.36 -28.59 14.38
N VAL A 146 14.10 -27.56 13.57
CA VAL A 146 13.90 -27.73 12.12
C VAL A 146 15.23 -28.04 11.47
N ALA A 147 16.27 -27.25 11.76
CA ALA A 147 17.61 -27.43 11.20
C ALA A 147 18.21 -28.82 11.48
N ALA A 148 17.92 -29.43 12.64
CA ALA A 148 18.38 -30.77 12.98
C ALA A 148 17.69 -31.90 12.18
N ASN A 149 16.51 -31.63 11.62
CA ASN A 149 15.71 -32.60 10.88
C ASN A 149 15.92 -32.51 9.34
N VAL A 150 16.63 -31.49 8.86
CA VAL A 150 16.96 -31.23 7.45
C VAL A 150 18.21 -32.00 7.04
#